data_AF-A0AAW6CLX4-F1
#
_entry.id   AF-A0AAW6CLX4-F1
#
_cell.length_a   1.000
_cell.length_b   1.000
_cell.length_c   1.000
_cell.angle_alpha   90.00
_cell.angle_beta   90.00
_cell.angle_gamma   90.00
#
_symmetry.space_group_name_H-M   'P 1'
#
loop_
_entity.id
_entity.type
_entity.pdbx_description
1 polymer ?
#
loop_
_entity_poly.entity_id
_entity_poly.type
_entity_poly.pdbx_seq_one_letter_code
_entity_poly.pdbx_strand_id
1 'polypeptide(L)'
;MRNDMRPELSQKNPYWIGKHRYYELKHFCLQYPIWKKARLALDGLSRRPADLQVFVSCGQVKGDPTERCAQSRIFFGERMEMVEQAAIEAEPDLYPYLLRGVTEELSYDALKMKYDIPCCRDVYYAAYRRFFWLLSKRRD
;
A
#
# COMPACT_ATOMS: atom_id res chain seq x y z
N MET A 1 -3.02 4.87 -19.12
CA MET A 1 -3.92 5.95 -18.71
C MET A 1 -3.53 6.39 -17.31
N ARG A 2 -3.19 7.67 -17.14
CA ARG A 2 -2.78 8.23 -15.86
C ARG A 2 -4.02 8.36 -14.97
N ASN A 3 -3.86 8.17 -13.66
CA ASN A 3 -4.91 8.47 -12.70
C ASN A 3 -5.11 9.99 -12.64
N ASP A 4 -6.10 10.53 -13.35
CA ASP A 4 -6.40 11.96 -13.42
C ASP A 4 -7.18 12.49 -12.18
N MET A 5 -7.11 11.78 -11.06
CA MET A 5 -7.73 12.20 -9.81
C MET A 5 -7.04 13.46 -9.29
N ARG A 6 -7.83 14.53 -9.13
CA ARG A 6 -7.32 15.79 -8.59
C ARG A 6 -6.96 15.62 -7.11
N PRO A 7 -5.74 16.00 -6.69
CA PRO A 7 -5.31 15.93 -5.30
C PRO A 7 -6.03 16.95 -4.40
N GLU A 8 -6.57 18.01 -5.02
CA GLU A 8 -7.25 19.09 -4.32
C GLU A 8 -8.76 18.84 -4.31
N LEU A 9 -9.28 18.55 -3.12
CA LEU A 9 -10.71 18.50 -2.85
C LEU A 9 -11.17 19.82 -2.24
N SER A 10 -12.46 20.14 -2.38
CA SER A 10 -13.07 21.22 -1.61
C SER A 10 -12.95 20.92 -0.12
N GLN A 11 -12.65 21.94 0.70
CA GLN A 11 -12.64 21.82 2.17
C GLN A 11 -14.00 21.38 2.74
N LYS A 12 -15.08 21.57 1.99
CA LYS A 12 -16.43 21.09 2.36
C LYS A 12 -16.62 19.59 2.15
N ASN A 13 -15.68 18.91 1.48
CA ASN A 13 -15.77 17.47 1.26
C ASN A 13 -15.48 16.72 2.58
N PRO A 14 -16.29 15.74 2.98
CA PRO A 14 -16.07 14.99 4.22
C PRO A 14 -14.72 14.24 4.25
N TYR A 15 -14.15 13.94 3.09
CA TYR A 15 -12.86 13.26 2.93
C TYR A 15 -11.74 14.22 2.52
N TRP A 16 -11.88 15.50 2.85
CA TRP A 16 -10.83 16.48 2.58
C TRP A 16 -9.55 16.16 3.35
N ILE A 17 -8.42 16.20 2.64
CA ILE A 17 -7.07 16.17 3.20
C ILE A 17 -6.22 17.19 2.47
N GLY A 18 -5.16 17.69 3.12
CA GLY A 18 -4.23 18.63 2.51
C GLY A 18 -3.53 18.03 1.28
N LYS A 19 -3.28 18.85 0.25
CA LYS A 19 -2.63 18.42 -1.00
C LYS A 19 -1.33 17.65 -0.76
N HIS A 20 -0.45 18.18 0.09
CA HIS A 20 0.83 17.54 0.40
C HIS A 20 0.65 16.24 1.18
N ARG A 21 -0.33 16.18 2.09
CA ARG A 21 -0.71 14.94 2.79
C ARG A 21 -1.21 13.88 1.81
N TYR A 22 -2.05 14.25 0.84
CA TYR A 22 -2.47 13.33 -0.22
C TYR A 22 -1.27 12.75 -1.00
N TYR A 23 -0.34 13.61 -1.44
CA TYR A 23 0.83 13.13 -2.19
C TYR A 23 1.73 12.24 -1.34
N GLU A 24 1.96 12.61 -0.09
CA GLU A 24 2.76 11.83 0.84
C GLU A 24 2.15 10.43 1.07
N LEU A 25 0.84 10.34 1.28
CA LEU A 25 0.12 9.05 1.38
C LEU A 25 0.10 8.29 0.05
N LYS A 26 -0.01 8.99 -1.08
CA LYS A 26 0.03 8.36 -2.41
C LYS A 26 1.37 7.67 -2.63
N HIS A 27 2.48 8.35 -2.36
CA HIS A 27 3.82 7.76 -2.50
C HIS A 27 4.05 6.65 -1.47
N PHE A 28 3.47 6.77 -0.28
CA PHE A 28 3.45 5.67 0.70
C PHE A 28 2.78 4.41 0.14
N CYS A 29 1.59 4.53 -0.45
CA CYS A 29 0.93 3.38 -1.10
C CYS A 29 1.73 2.80 -2.27
N LEU A 30 2.45 3.63 -3.03
CA LEU A 30 3.29 3.18 -4.14
C LEU A 30 4.49 2.32 -3.71
N GLN A 31 4.87 2.38 -2.43
CA GLN A 31 5.91 1.52 -1.89
C GLN A 31 5.41 0.10 -1.56
N TYR A 32 4.09 -0.11 -1.52
CA TYR A 32 3.48 -1.39 -1.15
C TYR A 32 4.01 -2.60 -1.97
N PRO A 33 4.15 -2.54 -3.31
CA PRO A 33 4.71 -3.65 -4.08
C PRO A 33 6.15 -4.01 -3.68
N ILE A 34 6.95 -3.01 -3.25
CA ILE A 34 8.32 -3.22 -2.77
C ILE A 34 8.30 -3.96 -1.44
N TRP A 35 7.46 -3.52 -0.50
CA TRP A 35 7.29 -4.17 0.81
C TRP A 35 6.80 -5.60 0.67
N LYS A 36 5.82 -5.83 -0.21
CA LYS A 36 5.28 -7.17 -0.49
C LYS A 36 6.36 -8.11 -1.03
N LYS A 37 7.19 -7.65 -1.98
CA LYS A 37 8.33 -8.42 -2.50
C LYS A 37 9.38 -8.68 -1.42
N ALA A 38 9.74 -7.68 -0.63
CA ALA A 38 10.72 -7.81 0.44
C ALA A 38 10.25 -8.81 1.52
N ARG A 39 8.99 -8.74 1.95
CA ARG A 39 8.40 -9.67 2.91
C ARG A 39 8.40 -11.11 2.38
N LEU A 40 8.01 -11.31 1.12
CA LEU A 40 8.05 -12.63 0.46
C LEU A 40 9.48 -13.19 0.38
N ALA A 41 10.47 -12.36 0.10
CA ALA A 41 11.89 -12.77 0.09
C ALA A 41 12.37 -13.19 1.47
N LEU A 42 12.01 -12.44 2.53
CA LEU A 42 12.34 -12.79 3.92
C LEU A 42 11.67 -14.11 4.35
N ASP A 43 10.45 -14.37 3.90
CA ASP A 43 9.75 -15.64 4.14
C ASP A 43 10.39 -16.81 3.40
N GLY A 44 10.88 -16.60 2.18
CA GLY A 44 11.70 -17.58 1.47
C GLY A 44 13.01 -17.91 2.18
N LEU A 45 13.73 -16.90 2.66
CA LEU A 45 15.00 -17.06 3.38
C LEU A 45 14.82 -17.80 4.71
N SER A 46 13.74 -17.53 5.44
CA SER A 46 13.41 -18.25 6.67
C SER A 46 13.11 -19.74 6.43
N ARG A 47 12.71 -20.12 5.21
CA ARG A 47 12.53 -21.52 4.81
C ARG A 47 13.83 -22.16 4.30
N ARG A 48 14.88 -21.37 4.03
CA ARG A 48 16.19 -21.79 3.53
C ARG A 48 17.32 -21.12 4.32
N PRO A 49 17.56 -21.54 5.58
CA PRO A 49 18.53 -20.88 6.46
C PRO A 49 19.98 -20.90 5.94
N ALA A 50 20.32 -21.81 5.01
CA ALA A 50 21.62 -21.83 4.34
C ALA A 50 21.88 -20.59 3.47
N ASP A 51 20.83 -20.06 2.81
CA ASP A 51 20.92 -18.87 1.95
C ASP A 51 21.09 -17.58 2.79
N LEU A 52 20.62 -17.61 4.05
CA LEU A 52 20.76 -16.52 5.00
C LEU A 52 22.24 -16.29 5.38
N GLN A 53 23.02 -17.36 5.53
CA GLN A 53 24.44 -17.27 5.87
C GLN A 53 25.27 -16.63 4.74
N VAL A 54 24.93 -16.93 3.48
CA VAL A 54 25.60 -16.35 2.30
C VAL A 54 25.35 -14.84 2.20
N PHE A 55 24.14 -14.37 2.54
CA PHE A 55 23.81 -12.93 2.56
C PHE A 55 24.52 -12.15 3.67
N VAL A 56 24.93 -12.86 4.74
CA VAL A 56 25.58 -12.30 5.93
C VAL A 56 27.10 -12.25 5.78
N SER A 57 27.69 -13.14 4.98
CA SER A 57 29.14 -13.17 4.72
C SER A 57 29.65 -12.06 3.81
N CYS A 58 28.77 -11.31 3.12
CA CYS A 58 29.17 -10.09 2.43
C CYS A 58 29.30 -8.96 3.46
N GLY A 59 30.54 -8.78 3.93
CA GLY A 59 30.89 -7.93 5.06
C GLY A 59 30.25 -6.53 5.07
N GLN A 60 30.16 -5.99 6.29
CA GLN A 60 29.71 -4.65 6.68
C GLN A 60 28.29 -4.50 7.24
N VAL A 61 27.81 -5.35 8.16
CA VAL A 61 26.79 -4.86 9.13
C VAL A 61 26.89 -5.61 10.47
N LYS A 62 27.07 -4.89 11.58
CA LYS A 62 26.97 -5.44 12.96
C LYS A 62 25.49 -5.73 13.29
N GLY A 63 25.17 -6.92 13.79
CA GLY A 63 23.83 -7.31 14.29
C GLY A 63 23.44 -8.75 13.92
N ASP A 64 22.53 -9.37 14.69
CA ASP A 64 22.03 -10.73 14.40
C ASP A 64 21.18 -10.71 13.10
N PRO A 65 21.55 -11.48 12.06
CA PRO A 65 20.78 -11.59 10.83
C PRO A 65 19.32 -11.98 11.06
N THR A 66 19.07 -12.82 12.07
CA THR A 66 17.73 -13.27 12.47
C THR A 66 16.91 -12.10 13.02
N GLU A 67 17.51 -11.30 13.91
CA GLU A 67 16.90 -10.11 14.48
C GLU A 67 16.53 -9.11 13.39
N ARG A 68 17.44 -8.84 12.44
CA ARG A 68 17.18 -7.91 11.33
C ARG A 68 16.08 -8.41 10.39
N CYS A 69 16.02 -9.72 10.13
CA CYS A 69 14.93 -10.31 9.37
C CYS A 69 13.59 -10.15 10.10
N ALA A 70 13.57 -10.38 11.41
CA ALA A 70 12.37 -10.19 12.24
C ALA A 70 11.90 -8.72 12.23
N GLN A 71 12.81 -7.78 12.47
CA GLN A 71 12.52 -6.34 12.44
C GLN A 71 11.98 -5.90 11.07
N SER A 72 12.61 -6.35 9.97
CA SER A 72 12.18 -6.02 8.62
C SER A 72 10.79 -6.58 8.30
N ARG A 73 10.48 -7.81 8.76
CA ARG A 73 9.15 -8.41 8.60
C ARG A 73 8.05 -7.62 9.29
N ILE A 74 8.31 -7.21 10.54
CA ILE A 74 7.38 -6.38 11.31
C ILE A 74 7.18 -5.04 10.59
N PHE A 75 8.29 -4.36 10.24
CA PHE A 75 8.27 -3.07 9.57
C PHE A 75 7.45 -3.05 8.27
N PHE A 76 7.62 -4.06 7.40
CA PHE A 76 6.84 -4.17 6.16
C PHE A 76 5.42 -4.63 6.42
N GLY A 77 5.22 -5.53 7.39
CA GLY A 77 3.91 -6.04 7.78
C GLY A 77 2.97 -4.94 8.23
N GLU A 78 3.38 -4.14 9.21
CA GLU A 78 2.57 -3.05 9.77
C GLU A 78 2.14 -2.03 8.70
N ARG A 79 3.03 -1.71 7.76
CA ARG A 79 2.73 -0.77 6.67
C ARG A 79 1.77 -1.35 5.65
N MET A 80 1.96 -2.61 5.28
CA MET A 80 1.04 -3.30 4.38
C MET A 80 -0.35 -3.43 5.01
N GLU A 81 -0.41 -3.85 6.27
CA GLU A 81 -1.64 -3.97 7.05
C GLU A 81 -2.37 -2.63 7.14
N MET A 82 -1.66 -1.53 7.40
CA MET A 82 -2.27 -0.19 7.44
C MET A 82 -2.97 0.18 6.12
N VAL A 83 -2.34 -0.13 4.98
CA VAL A 83 -2.93 0.11 3.65
C VAL A 83 -4.11 -0.81 3.40
N GLU A 84 -3.97 -2.10 3.70
CA GLU A 84 -5.04 -3.10 3.51
C GLU A 84 -6.27 -2.77 4.36
N GLN A 85 -6.06 -2.46 5.63
CA GLN A 85 -7.14 -2.15 6.56
C GLN A 85 -7.85 -0.84 6.21
N ALA A 86 -7.11 0.17 5.74
CA ALA A 86 -7.72 1.40 5.21
C ALA A 86 -8.59 1.13 3.98
N ALA A 87 -8.19 0.20 3.11
CA ALA A 87 -8.97 -0.18 1.93
C ALA A 87 -10.22 -1.00 2.29
N ILE A 88 -10.11 -1.93 3.23
CA ILE A 88 -11.24 -2.71 3.77
C ILE A 88 -12.27 -1.78 4.41
N GLU A 89 -11.85 -0.86 5.27
CA GLU A 89 -12.78 0.07 5.94
C GLU A 89 -13.36 1.14 5.01
N ALA A 90 -12.70 1.43 3.89
CA ALA A 90 -13.22 2.37 2.91
C ALA A 90 -14.42 1.77 2.16
N GLU A 91 -14.27 0.56 1.65
CA GLU A 91 -15.32 -0.18 0.96
C GLU A 91 -14.95 -1.67 0.88
N PRO A 92 -15.52 -2.55 1.73
CA PRO A 92 -15.16 -3.97 1.77
C PRO A 92 -15.37 -4.68 0.43
N ASP A 93 -16.46 -4.38 -0.28
CA ASP A 93 -16.80 -5.02 -1.55
C ASP A 93 -15.86 -4.59 -2.69
N LEU A 94 -15.28 -3.39 -2.58
CA LEU A 94 -14.33 -2.84 -3.55
C LEU A 94 -12.88 -2.96 -3.11
N TYR A 95 -12.61 -3.52 -1.92
CA TYR A 95 -11.27 -3.70 -1.34
C TYR A 95 -10.20 -4.15 -2.36
N PRO A 96 -10.37 -5.26 -3.12
CA PRO A 96 -9.33 -5.73 -4.02
C PRO A 96 -9.05 -4.74 -5.17
N TYR A 97 -10.04 -3.96 -5.58
CA TYR A 97 -9.91 -2.95 -6.64
C TYR A 97 -9.30 -1.65 -6.10
N LEU A 98 -9.68 -1.24 -4.89
CA LEU A 98 -9.09 -0.10 -4.20
C LEU A 98 -7.60 -0.32 -3.96
N LEU A 99 -7.23 -1.48 -3.39
CA LEU A 99 -5.84 -1.82 -3.13
C LEU A 99 -5.00 -1.76 -4.40
N ARG A 100 -5.47 -2.34 -5.51
CA ARG A 100 -4.79 -2.23 -6.81
C ARG A 100 -4.73 -0.78 -7.31
N GLY A 101 -5.82 -0.04 -7.24
CA GLY A 101 -5.87 1.35 -7.67
C GLY A 101 -4.85 2.24 -6.96
N VAL A 102 -4.70 2.10 -5.65
CA VAL A 102 -3.80 2.94 -4.83
C VAL A 102 -2.35 2.47 -4.85
N THR A 103 -2.08 1.18 -5.07
CA THR A 103 -0.71 0.63 -5.06
C THR A 103 -0.08 0.51 -6.46
N GLU A 104 -0.90 0.35 -7.51
CA GLU A 104 -0.45 0.19 -8.90
C GLU A 104 -0.80 1.40 -9.79
N GLU A 105 -1.31 2.49 -9.19
CA GLU A 105 -1.82 3.69 -9.88
C GLU A 105 -2.81 3.40 -11.02
N LEU A 106 -3.69 2.40 -10.86
CA LEU A 106 -4.70 2.10 -11.86
C LEU A 106 -5.89 3.05 -11.79
N SER A 107 -6.31 3.57 -12.94
CA SER A 107 -7.54 4.34 -13.08
C SER A 107 -8.78 3.45 -13.08
N TYR A 108 -9.95 4.05 -12.84
CA TYR A 108 -11.22 3.35 -12.93
C TYR A 108 -11.38 2.62 -14.28
N ASP A 109 -11.00 3.27 -15.39
CA ASP A 109 -11.10 2.66 -16.73
C ASP A 109 -10.19 1.45 -16.88
N ALA A 110 -8.97 1.50 -16.31
CA ALA A 110 -8.07 0.36 -16.31
C ALA A 110 -8.61 -0.79 -15.44
N LEU A 111 -9.19 -0.48 -14.29
CA LEU A 111 -9.84 -1.47 -13.42
C LEU A 111 -11.06 -2.09 -14.08
N LYS A 112 -11.88 -1.30 -14.77
CA LYS A 112 -13.04 -1.79 -15.51
C LYS A 112 -12.65 -2.68 -16.67
N MET A 113 -11.63 -2.28 -17.44
CA MET A 113 -11.17 -3.06 -18.60
C MET A 113 -10.49 -4.37 -18.21
N LYS A 114 -9.66 -4.38 -17.16
CA LYS A 114 -8.83 -5.55 -16.81
C LYS A 114 -9.46 -6.49 -15.78
N TYR A 115 -10.29 -5.96 -14.88
CA TYR A 115 -10.78 -6.70 -13.72
C TYR A 115 -12.29 -6.65 -13.57
N ASP A 116 -13.00 -6.04 -14.53
CA ASP A 116 -14.46 -5.92 -14.55
C ASP A 116 -15.08 -5.45 -13.23
N ILE A 117 -14.59 -4.31 -12.71
CA ILE A 117 -15.07 -3.75 -11.45
C ILE A 117 -16.62 -3.62 -11.44
N PRO A 118 -17.31 -4.06 -10.37
CA PRO A 118 -18.78 -4.15 -10.32
C PRO A 118 -19.44 -2.85 -9.82
N CYS A 119 -18.82 -1.69 -10.04
CA CYS A 119 -19.38 -0.41 -9.62
C CYS A 119 -19.15 0.67 -10.68
N CYS A 120 -19.85 1.79 -10.55
CA CYS A 120 -19.64 2.94 -11.41
C CYS A 120 -18.46 3.79 -10.93
N ARG A 121 -18.00 4.69 -11.81
CA ARG A 121 -16.86 5.59 -11.59
C ARG A 121 -17.00 6.43 -10.31
N ASP A 122 -18.20 6.92 -10.02
CA ASP A 122 -18.44 7.82 -8.89
C ASP A 122 -18.34 7.09 -7.55
N VAL A 123 -18.89 5.87 -7.47
CA VAL A 123 -18.79 5.00 -6.29
C VAL A 123 -17.32 4.66 -6.02
N TYR A 124 -16.58 4.28 -7.06
CA TYR A 124 -15.15 3.99 -6.93
C TYR A 124 -14.36 5.19 -6.40
N TYR A 125 -14.52 6.38 -6.99
CA TYR A 125 -13.73 7.54 -6.54
C TYR A 125 -14.21 8.11 -5.20
N ALA A 126 -15.47 7.87 -4.79
CA ALA A 126 -15.90 8.15 -3.42
C ALA A 126 -15.16 7.26 -2.41
N ALA A 127 -15.11 5.96 -2.66
CA ALA A 127 -14.35 5.01 -1.84
C ALA A 127 -12.84 5.31 -1.86
N TYR A 128 -12.29 5.70 -3.01
CA TYR A 128 -10.89 6.11 -3.14
C TYR A 128 -10.55 7.33 -2.27
N ARG A 129 -11.42 8.34 -2.22
CA ARG A 129 -11.22 9.51 -1.33
C ARG A 129 -11.33 9.13 0.14
N ARG A 130 -12.34 8.33 0.49
CA ARG A 130 -12.53 7.79 1.84
C ARG A 130 -11.29 7.02 2.30
N PHE A 131 -10.70 6.20 1.43
CA PHE A 131 -9.45 5.49 1.69
C PHE A 131 -8.32 6.43 2.13
N PHE A 132 -8.02 7.49 1.36
CA PHE A 132 -6.93 8.40 1.71
C PHE A 132 -7.19 9.18 2.99
N TRP A 133 -8.44 9.54 3.25
CA TRP A 133 -8.84 10.16 4.51
C TRP A 133 -8.66 9.22 5.70
N LEU A 134 -9.08 7.96 5.57
CA LEU A 134 -8.89 6.91 6.58
C LEU A 134 -7.40 6.59 6.81
N LEU A 135 -6.60 6.56 5.75
CA LEU A 135 -5.16 6.32 5.83
C LEU A 135 -4.43 7.49 6.50
N SER A 136 -4.85 8.73 6.22
CA SER A 136 -4.31 9.91 6.91
C SER A 136 -4.47 9.78 8.42
N LYS A 137 -5.68 9.42 8.88
CA LYS A 137 -5.97 9.30 10.32
C LYS A 137 -5.20 8.20 11.04
N ARG A 138 -4.88 7.09 10.35
CA ARG A 138 -4.09 5.99 10.92
C ARG A 138 -2.61 6.30 11.05
N ARG A 139 -2.14 7.26 10.26
CA ARG A 139 -0.73 7.62 10.16
C ARG A 139 -0.44 9.01 10.74
N ASP A 140 -1.40 9.57 11.47
CA ASP A 140 -1.20 10.74 12.33
C ASP A 140 -0.71 10.26 13.70
#